data_AF-A0AA36Y437-F1
#
_entry.id   AF-A0AA36Y437-F1
#
_cell.length_a   1.000
_cell.length_b   1.000
_cell.length_c   1.000
_cell.angle_alpha   90.00
_cell.angle_beta   90.00
_cell.angle_gamma   90.00
#
_symmetry.space_group_name_H-M   'P 1'
#
loop_
_entity.id
_entity.type
_entity.pdbx_description
1 polymer ?
#
loop_
_entity_poly.entity_id
_entity_poly.type
_entity_poly.pdbx_seq_one_letter_code
_entity_poly.pdbx_strand_id
1 'polypeptide(L)' 'AATEASRGFIGVDRAKSIALGHAGVSASSVSFSKAKLDDDDGRGVYEIEFYVGNTEYDYEIDAHSGAILEASAEND' A
#
# COMPACT_ATOMS: atom_id res chain seq x y z
N ALA A 1 -9.54 12.36 17.32
CA ALA A 1 -8.98 11.51 16.25
C ALA A 1 -8.60 12.44 15.10
N ALA A 2 -7.31 12.62 14.84
CA ALA A 2 -6.87 13.30 13.62
C ALA A 2 -7.11 12.31 12.47
N THR A 3 -8.15 12.56 11.69
CA THR A 3 -8.45 11.79 10.47
C THR A 3 -7.28 11.90 9.51
N GLU A 4 -7.04 10.87 8.71
CA GLU A 4 -5.95 10.78 7.72
C GLU A 4 -5.81 12.05 6.86
N ALA A 5 -6.95 12.65 6.48
CA ALA A 5 -7.02 13.91 5.74
C ALA A 5 -6.44 15.13 6.50
N SER A 6 -6.53 15.14 7.84
CA SER A 6 -5.95 16.21 8.67
C SER A 6 -4.45 16.04 8.95
N ARG A 7 -3.91 14.83 8.75
CA ARG A 7 -2.48 14.51 8.85
C ARG A 7 -1.72 14.71 7.53
N GLY A 8 -2.43 15.07 6.45
CA GLY A 8 -1.84 15.27 5.12
C GLY A 8 -1.38 13.97 4.48
N PHE A 9 -2.03 12.85 4.81
CA PHE A 9 -1.67 11.58 4.21
C PHE A 9 -2.12 11.48 2.75
N ILE A 10 -1.39 10.69 1.97
CA ILE A 10 -1.69 10.45 0.56
C ILE A 10 -3.01 9.69 0.35
N GLY A 11 -3.51 9.00 1.38
CA GLY A 11 -4.70 8.17 1.33
C GLY A 11 -4.43 6.77 0.78
N VAL A 12 -5.24 5.81 1.22
CA VAL A 12 -5.11 4.39 0.83
C VAL A 12 -5.25 4.19 -0.68
N ASP A 13 -6.11 4.95 -1.37
CA ASP A 13 -6.29 4.85 -2.82
C ASP A 13 -5.01 5.25 -3.57
N ARG A 14 -4.30 6.26 -3.07
CA ARG A 14 -3.02 6.67 -3.65
C ARG A 14 -1.94 5.64 -3.38
N ALA A 15 -1.88 5.09 -2.17
CA ALA A 15 -0.96 4.01 -1.82
C ALA A 15 -1.17 2.77 -2.71
N LYS A 16 -2.43 2.33 -2.90
CA LYS A 16 -2.77 1.27 -3.86
C LYS A 16 -2.25 1.58 -5.27
N SER A 17 -2.49 2.78 -5.78
CA SER A 17 -2.02 3.17 -7.10
C SER A 17 -0.50 3.13 -7.23
N ILE A 18 0.24 3.49 -6.17
CA ILE A 18 1.71 3.44 -6.14
C ILE A 18 2.17 1.98 -6.15
N ALA A 19 1.60 1.14 -5.29
CA ALA A 19 1.94 -0.30 -5.22
C ALA A 19 1.71 -1.00 -6.57
N LEU A 20 0.55 -0.78 -7.19
CA LEU A 20 0.22 -1.35 -8.51
C LEU A 20 1.14 -0.83 -9.61
N GLY A 21 1.45 0.47 -9.60
CA GLY A 21 2.37 1.08 -10.55
C GLY A 21 3.79 0.52 -10.42
N HIS A 22 4.25 0.28 -9.19
CA HIS A 22 5.55 -0.31 -8.92
C HIS A 22 5.62 -1.78 -9.34
N ALA A 23 4.60 -2.57 -9.01
CA ALA A 23 4.48 -3.96 -9.45
C ALA A 23 4.25 -4.10 -10.97
N GLY A 24 3.89 -3.01 -11.66
CA GLY A 24 3.62 -3.03 -13.10
C GLY A 24 2.33 -3.79 -13.46
N VAL A 25 1.38 -3.87 -12.53
CA VAL A 25 0.14 -4.63 -12.67
C VAL A 25 -1.08 -3.71 -12.72
N SER A 26 -2.13 -4.16 -13.40
CA SER A 26 -3.38 -3.41 -13.49
C SER A 26 -4.29 -3.69 -12.31
N ALA A 27 -4.94 -2.66 -11.76
CA ALA A 27 -5.92 -2.79 -10.68
C ALA A 27 -7.07 -3.78 -11.00
N SER A 28 -7.31 -4.05 -12.28
CA SER A 28 -8.33 -5.01 -12.74
C SER A 28 -7.88 -6.48 -12.67
N SER A 29 -6.57 -6.73 -12.57
CA SER A 29 -5.97 -8.07 -12.53
C SER A 29 -5.43 -8.44 -11.15
N VAL A 30 -5.55 -7.54 -10.18
CA VAL A 30 -5.12 -7.75 -8.80
C VAL A 30 -6.32 -8.02 -7.91
N SER A 31 -6.09 -8.79 -6.86
CA SER A 31 -7.06 -8.99 -5.78
C SER A 31 -6.45 -8.47 -4.49
N PHE A 32 -6.93 -7.32 -4.00
CA PHE A 32 -6.44 -6.75 -2.74
C PHE A 32 -6.89 -7.62 -1.56
N SER A 33 -5.92 -8.16 -0.83
CA SER A 33 -6.14 -8.87 0.42
C SER A 33 -6.25 -7.89 1.58
N LYS A 34 -5.40 -6.85 1.57
CA LYS A 34 -5.32 -5.85 2.63
C LYS A 34 -4.94 -4.49 2.07
N ALA A 35 -5.53 -3.46 2.66
CA ALA A 35 -5.14 -2.08 2.40
C ALA A 35 -5.57 -1.25 3.60
N LYS A 36 -4.66 -1.04 4.54
CA LYS A 36 -4.92 -0.31 5.78
C LYS A 36 -3.82 0.71 6.05
N LEU A 37 -4.17 1.77 6.75
CA LEU A 37 -3.19 2.64 7.40
C LEU A 37 -2.85 2.04 8.76
N ASP A 38 -1.56 1.88 9.01
CA ASP A 38 -0.98 1.65 10.32
C ASP A 38 -0.27 2.91 10.84
N ASP A 39 -0.15 3.04 12.16
CA ASP A 39 0.44 4.19 12.85
C ASP A 39 1.58 3.67 13.72
N ASP A 40 2.79 3.70 13.18
CA ASP A 40 4.02 3.23 13.85
C ASP A 40 4.70 4.43 14.51
N ASP A 41 4.58 4.54 15.83
CA ASP A 41 5.20 5.63 16.64
C ASP A 41 4.95 7.05 16.09
N GLY A 42 3.76 7.31 15.57
CA GLY A 42 3.36 8.60 14.98
C GLY A 42 3.72 8.77 13.51
N ARG A 43 4.28 7.74 12.88
CA ARG A 43 4.46 7.63 11.43
C ARG A 43 3.32 6.82 10.82
N GLY A 44 2.56 7.45 9.92
CA GLY A 44 1.58 6.72 9.13
C GLY A 44 2.27 5.85 8.08
N VAL A 45 1.94 4.57 8.00
CA VAL A 45 2.40 3.63 6.98
C VAL A 45 1.20 2.91 6.38
N TYR A 46 1.09 2.86 5.07
CA TYR A 46 0.08 2.09 4.37
C TYR A 46 0.61 0.69 4.07
N GLU A 47 -0.02 -0.31 4.66
CA GLU A 47 0.20 -1.72 4.32
C GLU A 47 -0.78 -2.12 3.21
N ILE A 48 -0.23 -2.49 2.05
CA ILE A 48 -0.98 -2.89 0.86
C ILE A 48 -0.57 -4.31 0.47
N GLU A 49 -1.49 -5.26 0.67
CA GLU A 49 -1.31 -6.67 0.29
C GLU A 49 -2.27 -7.02 -0.85
N PHE A 50 -1.74 -7.58 -1.93
CA PHE A 50 -2.57 -8.02 -3.06
C PHE A 50 -1.97 -9.24 -3.77
N TYR A 51 -2.84 -10.01 -4.41
CA TYR A 51 -2.47 -11.16 -5.21
C TYR A 51 -2.63 -10.89 -6.69
N VAL A 52 -1.70 -11.43 -7.49
CA VAL A 52 -1.80 -11.50 -8.95
C VAL A 52 -1.51 -12.92 -9.38
N GLY A 53 -2.55 -13.68 -9.73
CA GLY A 53 -2.42 -15.11 -10.00
C GLY A 53 -1.99 -15.87 -8.73
N ASN A 54 -0.77 -16.41 -8.74
CA ASN A 54 -0.15 -17.15 -7.64
C ASN A 54 0.93 -16.34 -6.90
N THR A 55 1.14 -15.08 -7.27
CA THR A 55 2.10 -14.21 -6.60
C THR A 55 1.38 -13.32 -5.59
N GLU A 56 1.80 -13.39 -4.33
CA GLU A 56 1.49 -12.43 -3.28
C GLU A 56 2.44 -11.24 -3.38
N TYR A 57 1.90 -10.04 -3.24
CA TYR A 57 2.65 -8.81 -3.19
C TYR A 57 2.32 -8.10 -1.89
N ASP A 58 3.35 -7.77 -1.12
CA ASP A 58 3.26 -6.95 0.07
C ASP A 58 4.05 -5.66 -0.13
N TYR A 59 3.43 -4.55 0.27
CA TYR A 59 3.95 -3.22 0.10
C TYR A 59 3.71 -2.38 1.35
N GLU A 60 4.78 -1.82 1.89
CA GLU A 60 4.72 -0.77 2.90
C GLU A 60 5.02 0.58 2.25
N ILE A 61 4.09 1.52 2.37
CA ILE A 61 4.19 2.83 1.74
C ILE A 61 4.05 3.92 2.79
N ASP A 62 5.02 4.84 2.83
CA ASP A 62 4.99 5.99 3.73
C ASP A 62 3.75 6.85 3.48
N ALA A 63 2.90 7.03 4.50
CA ALA A 63 1.62 7.70 4.32
C ALA A 63 1.74 9.20 4.02
N HIS A 64 2.88 9.84 4.32
CA HIS A 64 3.09 11.25 4.05
C HIS A 64 3.66 11.51 2.65
N SER A 65 4.71 10.78 2.28
CA SER A 65 5.45 11.00 1.05
C SER A 65 5.00 10.10 -0.11
N GLY A 66 4.38 8.96 0.20
CA GLY A 66 4.12 7.90 -0.78
C GLY A 66 5.39 7.14 -1.20
N ALA A 67 6.49 7.28 -0.46
CA ALA A 67 7.68 6.48 -0.69
C ALA A 67 7.41 5.01 -0.34
N ILE A 68 7.84 4.10 -1.21
CA ILE A 68 7.79 2.67 -0.93
C ILE A 68 8.93 2.36 0.06
N LEU A 69 8.56 1.93 1.26
CA LEU A 69 9.46 1.54 2.33
C LEU A 69 9.88 0.09 2.17
N GLU A 70 8.91 -0.77 1.92
CA GLU A 70 9.12 -2.19 1.65
C GLU A 70 8.27 -2.63 0.46
N ALA A 71 8.82 -3.56 -0.31
CA ALA A 71 8.14 -4.20 -1.42
C ALA A 71 8.67 -5.63 -1.54
N SER A 72 7.82 -6.60 -1.28
CA SER A 72 8.13 -8.02 -1.42
C SER A 72 7.10 -8.68 -2.34
N ALA A 73 7.56 -9.68 -3.08
CA ALA A 73 6.72 -10.45 -3.98
C ALA A 73 7.11 -11.92 -3.84
N GLU A 74 6.20 -12.73 -3.31
CA GLU A 74 6.40 -14.15 -3.10
C GLU A 74 5.45 -14.94 -4.00
N ASN A 75 5.98 -15.89 -4.77
CA ASN A 75 5.14 -16.87 -5.47
C ASN A 75 4.99 -18.08 -4.56
N ASP A 76 3.74 -18.48 -4.31
CA ASP A 76 3.41 -19.76 -3.68
C ASP A 76 3.68 -20.94 -4.63
#